data_AF-T1JW72-F1
#
_entry.id   AF-T1JW72-F1
#
_cell.length_a   1.000
_cell.length_b   1.000
_cell.length_c   1.000
_cell.angle_alpha   90.00
_cell.angle_beta   90.00
_cell.angle_gamma   90.00
#
_symmetry.space_group_name_H-M   'P 1'
#
loop_
_entity.id
_entity.type
_entity.pdbx_description
1 polymer ?
#
loop_
_entity_poly.entity_id
_entity_poly.type
_entity_poly.pdbx_seq_one_letter_code
_entity_poly.pdbx_strand_id
1 'polypeptide(L)'
;MLLFVTLIHGNDDHCVKEYFDQNSFVCVCNISVCPNIEPATPVSKGYIDSWESSRDQYRFHRTQLSINDLARPLESNMLQKLTLPYKKLRIQINIDDQRQTIHGFGGAITDATGLNLLNLPVNLSDSIMSNYFSKNGLDYSVTRVPIGGTDFSTRIYTYADDQPDDFELEHFALEPEDKLLKIPLIKQALKLKEGNLKLLGSAWSPPGWMKTNNNITGSGFLKGSPGGPYYKAWAKYYVKFLEAYAKEGIDFWGITTQNEPTQAIVHQEFFYNCLGLTPQQLRDFVKLDLGPVLRDAGYGTDKLQVLLHDDIRDFLPSYTEAVLNDTEAASYVTGIGYHWYKNGLEDFYENLNLVHSNFPNHFLFSTEACEGFARFSTERAQLGNWTRAETYAVDIIEDLNRFTTGWLDWNLALNTQGGPSWAENWTDGLILVDASKATYYRNPMFYSLGHFSKFIPPNSVYIGHEVQGDSQGVYVAAFIDPSDQMVMVILNTNDSPVDLIIEKFTSVSVPIAMDAHSIRTLITPRI
;
A
#
# COMPACT_ATOMS: atom_id res chain seq x y z
N MET A 1 -8.27 -25.21 29.48
CA MET A 1 -7.19 -24.69 30.35
C MET A 1 -5.87 -24.93 29.64
N LEU A 2 -5.53 -23.98 28.75
CA LEU A 2 -4.31 -23.96 27.94
C LEU A 2 -3.11 -23.76 28.88
N LEU A 3 -2.09 -24.61 28.79
CA LEU A 3 -0.83 -24.37 29.47
C LEU A 3 0.14 -23.74 28.48
N PHE A 4 0.35 -22.46 28.73
CA PHE A 4 1.29 -21.54 28.10
C PHE A 4 2.64 -22.20 27.82
N VAL A 5 3.09 -22.13 26.57
CA VAL A 5 4.53 -21.91 26.34
C VAL A 5 4.88 -20.71 27.21
N THR A 6 5.84 -20.84 28.11
CA THR A 6 6.26 -19.72 28.97
C THR A 6 6.72 -18.57 28.09
N LEU A 7 5.81 -17.62 27.84
CA LEU A 7 6.08 -16.36 27.17
C LEU A 7 7.03 -15.61 28.10
N ILE A 8 8.27 -15.45 27.67
CA ILE A 8 9.33 -15.01 28.59
C ILE A 8 9.09 -13.56 29.01
N HIS A 9 8.54 -12.70 28.13
CA HIS A 9 8.02 -11.36 28.46
C HIS A 9 6.99 -10.95 27.39
N GLY A 10 5.80 -10.49 27.79
CA GLY A 10 4.82 -9.83 26.90
C GLY A 10 4.80 -8.33 27.17
N ASN A 11 4.70 -7.51 26.13
CA ASN A 11 4.54 -6.06 26.30
C ASN A 11 3.05 -5.70 26.33
N ASP A 12 2.65 -4.67 27.10
CA ASP A 12 1.29 -4.12 26.98
C ASP A 12 1.11 -3.54 25.57
N ASP A 13 -0.10 -3.60 25.01
CA ASP A 13 -0.38 -3.27 23.59
C ASP A 13 -0.26 -1.77 23.23
N HIS A 14 0.33 -0.94 24.12
CA HIS A 14 0.56 0.51 23.99
C HIS A 14 -0.61 1.24 23.32
N CYS A 15 -1.86 0.80 23.51
CA CYS A 15 -3.02 1.36 22.83
C CYS A 15 -3.96 1.97 23.86
N VAL A 16 -4.22 3.28 23.76
CA VAL A 16 -5.36 3.88 24.46
C VAL A 16 -6.62 3.59 23.64
N LYS A 17 -7.34 2.54 24.04
CA LYS A 17 -8.49 2.02 23.31
C LYS A 17 -9.69 2.94 23.44
N GLU A 18 -10.30 3.29 22.32
CA GLU A 18 -11.61 3.94 22.26
C GLU A 18 -12.52 3.14 21.32
N TYR A 19 -13.76 2.91 21.77
CA TYR A 19 -14.75 2.10 21.06
C TYR A 19 -15.81 3.01 20.47
N PHE A 20 -16.14 2.74 19.20
CA PHE A 20 -17.21 3.39 18.47
C PHE A 20 -18.23 2.32 18.02
N ASP A 21 -19.23 2.68 17.22
CA ASP A 21 -20.24 1.74 16.72
C ASP A 21 -19.68 0.84 15.59
N GLN A 22 -18.64 0.07 15.92
CA GLN A 22 -17.93 -0.85 15.04
C GLN A 22 -17.50 -2.10 15.83
N ASN A 23 -16.99 -3.12 15.14
CA ASN A 23 -16.68 -4.43 15.73
C ASN A 23 -15.30 -4.51 16.43
N SER A 24 -14.61 -3.39 16.62
CA SER A 24 -13.34 -3.29 17.36
C SER A 24 -13.12 -1.86 17.87
N PHE A 25 -11.88 -1.51 18.20
CA PHE A 25 -11.48 -0.23 18.78
C PHE A 25 -10.38 0.44 17.95
N VAL A 26 -10.25 1.75 18.12
CA VAL A 26 -9.12 2.54 17.62
C VAL A 26 -8.13 2.80 18.75
N CYS A 27 -6.89 3.18 18.39
CA CYS A 27 -5.94 3.72 19.37
C CYS A 27 -5.86 5.24 19.24
N VAL A 28 -6.23 5.92 20.31
CA VAL A 28 -6.32 7.38 20.37
C VAL A 28 -4.95 8.01 20.55
N CYS A 29 -4.72 9.11 19.85
CA CYS A 29 -3.58 10.00 20.05
C CYS A 29 -4.04 11.46 20.13
N ASN A 30 -3.66 12.14 21.21
CA ASN A 30 -3.90 13.56 21.43
C ASN A 30 -2.66 14.21 22.06
N ILE A 31 -2.75 15.50 22.40
CA ILE A 31 -1.62 16.28 22.94
C ILE A 31 -1.02 15.66 24.22
N SER A 32 -1.86 15.03 25.03
CA SER A 32 -1.45 14.48 26.34
C SER A 32 -0.97 13.04 26.24
N VAL A 33 -1.53 12.26 25.32
CA VAL A 33 -1.29 10.81 25.24
C VAL A 33 -1.24 10.37 23.78
N CYS A 34 -0.11 9.81 23.38
CA CYS A 34 0.02 9.03 22.15
C CYS A 34 1.14 8.01 22.36
N PRO A 35 0.81 6.75 22.68
CA PRO A 35 1.86 5.79 22.97
C PRO A 35 2.65 5.42 21.71
N ASN A 36 3.95 5.18 21.92
CA ASN A 36 4.88 4.81 20.86
C ASN A 36 4.64 3.38 20.39
N ILE A 37 4.96 3.12 19.12
CA ILE A 37 4.99 1.76 18.58
C ILE A 37 6.43 1.25 18.71
N GLU A 38 6.58 0.08 19.33
CA GLU A 38 7.89 -0.56 19.49
C GLU A 38 8.53 -0.83 18.12
N PRO A 39 9.81 -0.52 17.89
CA PRO A 39 10.47 -0.80 16.62
C PRO A 39 10.63 -2.31 16.37
N ALA A 40 10.56 -2.73 15.11
CA ALA A 40 10.98 -4.08 14.74
C ALA A 40 12.51 -4.16 14.83
N THR A 41 13.02 -5.06 15.67
CA THR A 41 14.46 -5.27 15.85
C THR A 41 14.82 -6.71 15.47
N PRO A 42 16.03 -6.97 14.96
CA PRO A 42 16.44 -8.33 14.62
C PRO A 42 16.33 -9.27 15.82
N VAL A 43 15.79 -10.46 15.59
CA VAL A 43 15.57 -11.46 16.64
C VAL A 43 16.87 -12.20 16.92
N SER A 44 17.11 -12.51 18.19
CA SER A 44 18.31 -13.27 18.59
C SER A 44 18.18 -14.75 18.27
N LYS A 45 19.30 -15.41 17.95
CA LYS A 45 19.34 -16.86 17.72
C LYS A 45 18.75 -17.63 18.91
N GLY A 46 17.93 -18.64 18.63
CA GLY A 46 17.24 -19.43 19.65
C GLY A 46 15.87 -18.91 20.05
N TYR A 47 15.43 -17.76 19.50
CA TYR A 47 14.14 -17.14 19.80
C TYR A 47 13.29 -16.92 18.55
N ILE A 48 11.98 -16.81 18.79
CA ILE A 48 10.99 -16.37 17.81
C ILE A 48 10.24 -15.21 18.45
N ASP A 49 10.21 -14.06 17.79
CA ASP A 49 9.30 -12.99 18.16
C ASP A 49 7.96 -13.20 17.46
N SER A 50 6.87 -12.98 18.21
CA SER A 50 5.49 -13.09 17.73
C SER A 50 4.75 -11.81 18.04
N TRP A 51 4.36 -11.09 17.00
CA TRP A 51 3.60 -9.84 17.07
C TRP A 51 2.16 -10.10 16.68
N GLU A 52 1.20 -9.73 17.50
CA GLU A 52 -0.21 -10.00 17.26
C GLU A 52 -1.07 -8.73 17.31
N SER A 53 -2.01 -8.64 16.37
CA SER A 53 -3.17 -7.76 16.49
C SER A 53 -4.44 -8.59 16.33
N SER A 54 -5.46 -8.28 17.12
CA SER A 54 -6.74 -9.01 17.07
C SER A 54 -7.93 -8.07 17.19
N ARG A 55 -9.09 -8.52 16.69
CA ARG A 55 -10.35 -7.77 16.78
C ARG A 55 -10.64 -7.32 18.20
N ASP A 56 -10.50 -8.23 19.15
CA ASP A 56 -11.06 -8.03 20.48
C ASP A 56 -10.05 -7.45 21.47
N GLN A 57 -8.75 -7.60 21.24
CA GLN A 57 -7.76 -7.31 22.28
C GLN A 57 -6.52 -6.58 21.83
N TYR A 58 -5.78 -7.06 20.83
CA TYR A 58 -4.37 -6.67 20.69
C TYR A 58 -4.10 -5.71 19.54
N ARG A 59 -3.05 -4.90 19.71
CA ARG A 59 -2.42 -4.07 18.69
C ARG A 59 -0.91 -4.21 18.84
N PHE A 60 -0.26 -4.89 17.91
CA PHE A 60 1.16 -5.23 17.98
C PHE A 60 1.62 -5.79 19.34
N HIS A 61 0.80 -6.64 19.96
CA HIS A 61 1.19 -7.33 21.18
C HIS A 61 2.34 -8.28 20.87
N ARG A 62 3.53 -7.96 21.39
CA ARG A 62 4.74 -8.75 21.20
C ARG A 62 4.87 -9.78 22.31
N THR A 63 5.14 -11.01 21.91
CA THR A 63 5.59 -12.10 22.77
C THR A 63 6.84 -12.74 22.20
N GLN A 64 7.63 -13.39 23.04
CA GLN A 64 8.85 -14.09 22.61
C GLN A 64 8.82 -15.55 23.06
N LEU A 65 9.11 -16.44 22.11
CA LEU A 65 9.17 -17.89 22.29
C LEU A 65 10.62 -18.36 22.23
N SER A 66 10.99 -19.30 23.10
CA SER A 66 12.30 -19.94 23.11
C SER A 66 12.23 -21.27 22.36
N ILE A 67 13.07 -21.44 21.34
CA ILE A 67 13.15 -22.66 20.51
C ILE A 67 13.54 -23.86 21.38
N ASN A 68 14.37 -23.65 22.39
CA ASN A 68 14.78 -24.70 23.32
C ASN A 68 13.61 -25.25 24.15
N ASP A 69 12.62 -24.42 24.47
CA ASP A 69 11.44 -24.87 25.21
C ASP A 69 10.47 -25.65 24.31
N LEU A 70 10.43 -25.31 23.01
CA LEU A 70 9.68 -26.07 22.00
C LEU A 70 10.29 -27.45 21.71
N ALA A 71 11.62 -27.59 21.84
CA ALA A 71 12.34 -28.83 21.60
C ALA A 71 12.19 -29.88 22.73
N ARG A 72 11.68 -29.50 23.90
CA ARG A 72 11.49 -30.42 25.03
C ARG A 72 10.34 -31.38 24.72
N PRO A 73 10.48 -32.69 25.00
CA PRO A 73 9.37 -33.64 24.86
C PRO A 73 8.18 -33.16 25.69
N LEU A 74 7.05 -32.94 25.02
CA LEU A 74 5.78 -32.71 25.72
C LEU A 74 5.51 -33.91 26.62
N GLU A 75 5.39 -33.71 27.94
CA GLU A 75 4.98 -34.78 28.84
C GLU A 75 3.69 -35.42 28.29
N SER A 76 3.64 -36.76 28.28
CA SER A 76 2.62 -37.57 27.59
C SER A 76 1.16 -37.24 27.93
N ASN A 77 0.90 -36.47 29.00
CA ASN A 77 -0.43 -35.96 29.38
C ASN A 77 -0.86 -34.68 28.64
N MET A 78 0.03 -34.03 27.88
CA MET A 78 -0.23 -32.79 27.13
C MET A 78 -0.77 -33.06 25.71
N LEU A 79 -0.32 -34.14 25.06
CA LEU A 79 -0.80 -34.56 23.73
C LEU A 79 -2.26 -35.05 23.74
N GLN A 80 -2.79 -35.49 24.89
CA GLN A 80 -4.19 -35.87 25.02
C GLN A 80 -5.16 -34.68 25.14
N LYS A 81 -4.67 -33.47 25.49
CA LYS A 81 -5.51 -32.27 25.62
C LYS A 81 -5.69 -31.49 24.30
N LEU A 82 -5.06 -31.93 23.21
CA LEU A 82 -5.26 -31.44 21.84
C LEU A 82 -6.51 -32.02 21.16
N THR A 83 -7.50 -32.45 21.95
CA THR A 83 -8.81 -32.97 21.51
C THR A 83 -9.90 -31.89 21.60
N LEU A 84 -9.54 -30.63 21.32
CA LEU A 84 -10.53 -29.59 21.06
C LEU A 84 -10.92 -29.65 19.58
N PRO A 85 -12.18 -29.34 19.20
CA PRO A 85 -12.68 -29.52 17.84
C PRO A 85 -12.16 -28.47 16.85
N TYR A 86 -11.07 -27.77 17.17
CA TYR A 86 -10.58 -26.66 16.36
C TYR A 86 -9.83 -27.15 15.12
N LYS A 87 -9.86 -26.29 14.10
CA LYS A 87 -9.15 -26.48 12.85
C LYS A 87 -7.65 -26.57 13.12
N LYS A 88 -7.01 -27.60 12.58
CA LYS A 88 -5.57 -27.84 12.74
C LYS A 88 -4.87 -27.86 11.40
N LEU A 89 -3.92 -26.97 11.20
CA LEU A 89 -3.15 -26.85 9.96
C LEU A 89 -1.68 -27.13 10.18
N ARG A 90 -1.04 -27.65 9.11
CA ARG A 90 0.41 -27.74 9.03
C ARG A 90 0.87 -26.79 7.92
N ILE A 91 1.77 -25.88 8.26
CA ILE A 91 2.39 -24.95 7.31
C ILE A 91 3.84 -25.38 7.15
N GLN A 92 4.26 -25.71 5.93
CA GLN A 92 5.63 -26.09 5.64
C GLN A 92 6.30 -25.01 4.79
N ILE A 93 7.41 -24.45 5.28
CA ILE A 93 8.18 -23.43 4.56
C ILE A 93 9.11 -24.07 3.53
N ASN A 94 9.19 -23.45 2.34
CA ASN A 94 10.07 -23.84 1.26
C ASN A 94 11.03 -22.68 0.90
N ILE A 95 12.19 -22.66 1.55
CA ILE A 95 13.23 -21.63 1.36
C ILE A 95 13.83 -21.66 -0.05
N ASP A 96 13.73 -22.79 -0.76
CA ASP A 96 14.26 -22.95 -2.11
C ASP A 96 13.34 -22.33 -3.19
N ASP A 97 12.06 -22.11 -2.88
CA ASP A 97 11.11 -21.36 -3.73
C ASP A 97 11.21 -19.86 -3.44
N GLN A 98 12.31 -19.25 -3.87
CA GLN A 98 12.51 -17.80 -3.79
C GLN A 98 11.92 -17.11 -5.02
N ARG A 99 11.13 -16.06 -4.80
CA ARG A 99 10.44 -15.34 -5.87
C ARG A 99 10.83 -13.86 -5.88
N GLN A 100 9.84 -12.97 -5.87
CA GLN A 100 10.05 -11.54 -6.04
C GLN A 100 10.75 -10.90 -4.83
N THR A 101 11.47 -9.83 -5.12
CA THR A 101 12.07 -8.95 -4.10
C THR A 101 11.14 -7.78 -3.82
N ILE A 102 10.93 -7.47 -2.54
CA ILE A 102 10.00 -6.44 -2.10
C ILE A 102 10.59 -5.04 -2.28
N HIS A 103 9.88 -4.19 -3.01
CA HIS A 103 10.15 -2.78 -3.14
C HIS A 103 9.71 -1.98 -1.92
N GLY A 104 8.58 -2.33 -1.31
CA GLY A 104 8.13 -1.73 -0.07
C GLY A 104 6.62 -1.51 0.01
N PHE A 105 6.23 -0.84 1.09
CA PHE A 105 4.84 -0.55 1.43
C PHE A 105 4.70 0.92 1.81
N GLY A 106 3.50 1.46 1.63
CA GLY A 106 3.18 2.77 2.18
C GLY A 106 1.82 3.32 1.80
N GLY A 107 1.75 4.61 1.50
CA GLY A 107 0.50 5.29 1.09
C GLY A 107 0.73 6.66 0.43
N ALA A 108 -0.33 7.40 0.15
CA ALA A 108 -0.32 8.62 -0.65
C ALA A 108 -0.38 9.93 0.17
N ILE A 109 0.52 10.86 -0.15
CA ILE A 109 0.48 12.26 0.34
C ILE A 109 -0.40 13.06 -0.61
N THR A 110 -1.70 12.99 -0.40
CA THR A 110 -2.73 13.76 -1.12
C THR A 110 -2.90 15.17 -0.53
N ASP A 111 -3.62 16.04 -1.24
CA ASP A 111 -3.98 17.36 -0.71
C ASP A 111 -4.84 17.22 0.56
N ALA A 112 -5.78 16.25 0.57
CA ALA A 112 -6.58 15.90 1.74
C ALA A 112 -5.72 15.50 2.95
N THR A 113 -4.68 14.67 2.75
CA THR A 113 -3.71 14.33 3.80
C THR A 113 -3.06 15.60 4.34
N GLY A 114 -2.55 16.45 3.44
CA GLY A 114 -1.92 17.71 3.78
C GLY A 114 -2.80 18.63 4.63
N LEU A 115 -4.06 18.80 4.23
CA LEU A 115 -5.04 19.63 4.93
C LEU A 115 -5.40 19.09 6.31
N ASN A 116 -5.57 17.77 6.46
CA ASN A 116 -5.87 17.17 7.75
C ASN A 116 -4.72 17.33 8.74
N LEU A 117 -3.47 17.19 8.29
CA LEU A 117 -2.28 17.41 9.11
C LEU A 117 -2.10 18.89 9.46
N LEU A 118 -2.35 19.81 8.52
CA LEU A 118 -2.26 21.25 8.76
C LEU A 118 -3.28 21.75 9.79
N ASN A 119 -4.44 21.10 9.88
CA ASN A 119 -5.49 21.44 10.85
C ASN A 119 -5.25 20.88 12.26
N LEU A 120 -4.13 20.18 12.49
CA LEU A 120 -3.72 19.71 13.81
C LEU A 120 -2.61 20.57 14.40
N PRO A 121 -2.46 20.59 15.74
CA PRO A 121 -1.24 21.04 16.38
C PRO A 121 0.00 20.35 15.79
N VAL A 122 1.09 21.10 15.61
CA VAL A 122 2.31 20.63 14.92
C VAL A 122 2.86 19.33 15.53
N ASN A 123 2.83 19.17 16.85
CA ASN A 123 3.29 17.94 17.50
C ASN A 123 2.46 16.70 17.13
N LEU A 124 1.16 16.86 16.84
CA LEU A 124 0.30 15.76 16.39
C LEU A 124 0.48 15.47 14.91
N SER A 125 0.63 16.50 14.08
CA SER A 125 1.01 16.35 12.68
C SER A 125 2.35 15.61 12.54
N ASP A 126 3.37 16.02 13.30
CA ASP A 126 4.68 15.35 13.36
C ASP A 126 4.56 13.91 13.88
N SER A 127 3.68 13.69 14.85
CA SER A 127 3.39 12.35 15.36
C SER A 127 2.78 11.45 14.28
N ILE A 128 1.83 11.93 13.47
CA ILE A 128 1.26 11.15 12.35
C ILE A 128 2.36 10.78 11.34
N MET A 129 3.20 11.75 10.95
CA MET A 129 4.31 11.48 10.04
C MET A 129 5.31 10.47 10.63
N SER A 130 5.59 10.55 11.94
CA SER A 130 6.40 9.56 12.64
C SER A 130 5.75 8.17 12.69
N ASN A 131 4.42 8.09 12.87
CA ASN A 131 3.70 6.81 12.88
C ASN A 131 3.82 6.08 11.55
N TYR A 132 3.86 6.78 10.42
CA TYR A 132 4.04 6.14 9.11
C TYR A 132 5.51 5.89 8.78
N PHE A 133 6.38 6.89 8.92
CA PHE A 133 7.71 6.83 8.31
C PHE A 133 8.85 6.50 9.28
N SER A 134 8.66 6.59 10.59
CA SER A 134 9.74 6.26 11.54
C SER A 134 9.82 4.75 11.82
N LYS A 135 10.99 4.29 12.28
CA LYS A 135 11.19 2.92 12.80
C LYS A 135 10.29 2.61 14.02
N ASN A 136 9.90 3.65 14.76
CA ASN A 136 8.95 3.58 15.88
C ASN A 136 7.49 3.73 15.41
N GLY A 137 7.23 3.42 14.14
CA GLY A 137 5.94 3.42 13.48
C GLY A 137 5.81 2.20 12.56
N LEU A 138 5.22 2.40 11.38
CA LEU A 138 5.08 1.40 10.31
C LEU A 138 6.31 1.32 9.37
N ASP A 139 7.26 2.23 9.52
CA ASP A 139 8.49 2.30 8.74
C ASP A 139 8.31 2.30 7.21
N TYR A 140 7.25 2.95 6.71
CA TYR A 140 6.92 3.08 5.28
C TYR A 140 8.15 3.41 4.43
N SER A 141 8.26 2.73 3.29
CA SER A 141 9.42 2.79 2.40
C SER A 141 9.08 3.31 1.01
N VAL A 142 7.80 3.46 0.71
CA VAL A 142 7.29 4.04 -0.53
C VAL A 142 6.18 5.04 -0.18
N THR A 143 6.05 6.14 -0.93
CA THR A 143 4.86 6.99 -0.87
C THR A 143 4.46 7.48 -2.26
N ARG A 144 3.14 7.55 -2.50
CA ARG A 144 2.57 8.06 -3.75
C ARG A 144 2.31 9.56 -3.64
N VAL A 145 2.60 10.30 -4.70
CA VAL A 145 2.39 11.75 -4.77
C VAL A 145 1.58 12.06 -6.02
N PRO A 146 0.36 12.61 -5.88
CA PRO A 146 -0.38 13.07 -7.03
C PRO A 146 0.35 14.14 -7.83
N ILE A 147 0.23 14.09 -9.15
CA ILE A 147 0.70 15.12 -10.08
C ILE A 147 -0.51 15.98 -10.45
N GLY A 148 -0.63 17.14 -9.82
CA GLY A 148 -1.82 18.00 -9.88
C GLY A 148 -2.91 17.58 -8.89
N GLY A 149 -4.13 18.05 -9.14
CA GLY A 149 -5.29 17.76 -8.30
C GLY A 149 -5.95 16.41 -8.56
N THR A 150 -6.62 15.89 -7.54
CA THR A 150 -7.33 14.60 -7.52
C THR A 150 -8.78 14.81 -7.06
N ASP A 151 -9.56 13.75 -6.90
CA ASP A 151 -10.80 13.79 -6.13
C ASP A 151 -10.56 14.18 -4.65
N PHE A 152 -9.47 13.72 -4.04
CA PHE A 152 -8.98 14.10 -2.70
C PHE A 152 -8.23 15.45 -2.66
N SER A 153 -8.71 16.40 -3.45
CA SER A 153 -8.34 17.83 -3.41
C SER A 153 -9.56 18.68 -3.02
N THR A 154 -9.38 19.96 -2.69
CA THR A 154 -10.50 20.88 -2.38
C THR A 154 -11.02 21.65 -3.59
N ARG A 155 -10.33 21.56 -4.73
CA ARG A 155 -10.71 22.13 -6.02
C ARG A 155 -10.15 21.29 -7.16
N ILE A 156 -10.68 21.51 -8.36
CA ILE A 156 -10.16 20.94 -9.60
C ILE A 156 -9.01 21.83 -10.10
N TYR A 157 -7.83 21.25 -10.37
CA TYR A 157 -6.70 21.98 -10.94
C TYR A 157 -5.66 21.05 -11.60
N THR A 158 -4.85 21.65 -12.47
CA THR A 158 -3.58 21.11 -12.98
C THR A 158 -2.48 22.17 -12.86
N TYR A 159 -1.27 21.89 -13.35
CA TYR A 159 -0.15 22.83 -13.33
C TYR A 159 -0.08 23.76 -14.55
N ALA A 160 -1.01 23.67 -15.50
CA ALA A 160 -0.98 24.44 -16.75
C ALA A 160 -2.39 24.80 -17.27
N ASP A 161 -3.26 25.26 -16.37
CA ASP A 161 -4.66 25.60 -16.70
C ASP A 161 -4.83 26.99 -17.34
N ASP A 162 -3.93 27.94 -17.03
CA ASP A 162 -4.14 29.36 -17.31
C ASP A 162 -3.99 29.75 -18.79
N GLN A 163 -3.23 28.99 -19.57
CA GLN A 163 -2.92 29.31 -20.96
C GLN A 163 -3.26 28.14 -21.90
N PRO A 164 -4.39 28.20 -22.63
CA PRO A 164 -4.75 27.19 -23.61
C PRO A 164 -3.70 27.05 -24.72
N ASP A 165 -3.50 25.81 -25.19
CA ASP A 165 -2.56 25.45 -26.25
C ASP A 165 -1.09 25.86 -25.95
N ASP A 166 -0.71 25.96 -24.67
CA ASP A 166 0.68 26.12 -24.22
C ASP A 166 1.45 24.79 -24.36
N PHE A 167 1.74 24.39 -25.60
CA PHE A 167 2.39 23.11 -25.92
C PHE A 167 3.82 22.97 -25.39
N GLU A 168 4.49 24.10 -25.10
CA GLU A 168 5.84 24.12 -24.52
C GLU A 168 5.84 24.24 -22.99
N LEU A 169 4.65 24.41 -22.40
CA LEU A 169 4.44 24.51 -20.96
C LEU A 169 5.28 25.63 -20.33
N GLU A 170 5.27 26.80 -20.98
CA GLU A 170 5.96 28.00 -20.51
C GLU A 170 5.34 28.55 -19.21
N HIS A 171 4.04 28.34 -19.01
CA HIS A 171 3.28 28.78 -17.85
C HIS A 171 3.09 27.67 -16.80
N PHE A 172 3.79 26.54 -16.93
CA PHE A 172 3.72 25.47 -15.95
C PHE A 172 4.18 25.96 -14.57
N ALA A 173 3.36 25.74 -13.55
CA ALA A 173 3.70 26.08 -12.19
C ALA A 173 3.14 25.07 -11.18
N LEU A 174 3.95 24.77 -10.15
CA LEU A 174 3.44 24.08 -8.97
C LEU A 174 2.45 24.98 -8.23
N GLU A 175 1.35 24.38 -7.78
CA GLU A 175 0.23 25.06 -7.14
C GLU A 175 0.46 25.24 -5.63
N PRO A 176 -0.36 26.06 -4.93
CA PRO A 176 -0.26 26.24 -3.49
C PRO A 176 -0.31 24.92 -2.71
N GLU A 177 -1.10 23.95 -3.15
CA GLU A 177 -1.21 22.63 -2.55
C GLU A 177 0.13 21.87 -2.53
N ASP A 178 0.94 21.97 -3.59
CA ASP A 178 2.29 21.40 -3.58
C ASP A 178 3.20 22.10 -2.57
N LYS A 179 3.25 23.44 -2.64
CA LYS A 179 4.22 24.26 -1.90
C LYS A 179 3.93 24.30 -0.41
N LEU A 180 2.65 24.31 -0.03
CA LEU A 180 2.19 24.50 1.34
C LEU A 180 1.88 23.17 2.04
N LEU A 181 1.54 22.12 1.29
CA LEU A 181 1.10 20.83 1.86
C LEU A 181 2.05 19.69 1.50
N LYS A 182 2.14 19.32 0.21
CA LYS A 182 2.82 18.07 -0.20
C LYS A 182 4.32 18.12 -0.02
N ILE A 183 5.00 19.14 -0.54
CA ILE A 183 6.47 19.28 -0.48
C ILE A 183 6.98 19.30 0.97
N PRO A 184 6.41 20.08 1.91
CA PRO A 184 6.82 20.03 3.31
C PRO A 184 6.70 18.63 3.93
N LEU A 185 5.59 17.92 3.69
CA LEU A 185 5.37 16.57 4.21
C LEU A 185 6.32 15.54 3.59
N ILE A 186 6.59 15.63 2.28
CA ILE A 186 7.56 14.76 1.61
C ILE A 186 8.97 14.98 2.19
N LYS A 187 9.39 16.23 2.40
CA LYS A 187 10.68 16.55 3.03
C LYS A 187 10.77 15.99 4.45
N GLN A 188 9.68 16.04 5.22
CA GLN A 188 9.60 15.44 6.54
C GLN A 188 9.71 13.90 6.48
N ALA A 189 9.00 13.25 5.57
CA ALA A 189 9.08 11.80 5.36
C ALA A 189 10.49 11.35 4.96
N LEU A 190 11.12 12.06 4.00
CA LEU A 190 12.51 11.83 3.59
C LEU A 190 13.48 11.95 4.77
N LYS A 191 13.29 12.96 5.63
CA LYS A 191 14.11 13.13 6.84
C LYS A 191 13.94 11.97 7.82
N LEU A 192 12.71 11.52 8.05
CA LEU A 192 12.41 10.38 8.93
C LEU A 192 12.99 9.06 8.41
N LYS A 193 13.13 8.93 7.08
CA LYS A 193 13.73 7.78 6.39
C LYS A 193 15.21 7.92 6.09
N GLU A 194 15.86 9.00 6.55
CA GLU A 194 17.28 9.28 6.27
C GLU A 194 17.59 9.26 4.76
N GLY A 195 16.64 9.74 3.94
CA GLY A 195 16.71 9.73 2.48
C GLY A 195 16.29 8.43 1.79
N ASN A 196 16.07 7.34 2.54
CA ASN A 196 15.70 6.02 2.00
C ASN A 196 14.18 5.87 1.82
N LEU A 197 13.57 6.73 1.00
CA LEU A 197 12.13 6.71 0.68
C LEU A 197 11.94 6.77 -0.83
N LYS A 198 11.14 5.85 -1.38
CA LYS A 198 10.77 5.86 -2.81
C LYS A 198 9.52 6.70 -3.02
N LEU A 199 9.57 7.66 -3.93
CA LEU A 199 8.41 8.47 -4.32
C LEU A 199 7.87 8.00 -5.67
N LEU A 200 6.57 7.72 -5.74
CA LEU A 200 5.86 7.34 -6.97
C LEU A 200 4.89 8.46 -7.37
N GLY A 201 5.08 9.06 -8.55
CA GLY A 201 4.18 10.08 -9.09
C GLY A 201 3.06 9.48 -9.96
N SER A 202 1.83 9.97 -9.86
CA SER A 202 0.75 9.60 -10.80
C SER A 202 -0.15 10.80 -11.08
N ALA A 203 -0.59 10.95 -12.33
CA ALA A 203 -1.43 12.07 -12.75
C ALA A 203 -2.86 11.60 -13.05
N TRP A 204 -3.85 12.39 -12.63
CA TRP A 204 -5.27 12.09 -12.89
C TRP A 204 -5.75 12.63 -14.20
N SER A 205 -5.35 13.85 -14.54
CA SER A 205 -5.82 14.51 -15.75
C SER A 205 -4.77 15.51 -16.26
N PRO A 206 -4.65 15.66 -17.58
CA PRO A 206 -4.03 16.83 -18.18
C PRO A 206 -4.94 18.06 -18.04
N PRO A 207 -4.40 19.27 -18.32
CA PRO A 207 -5.22 20.48 -18.45
C PRO A 207 -6.39 20.28 -19.42
N GLY A 208 -7.51 20.94 -19.14
CA GLY A 208 -8.73 20.80 -19.93
C GLY A 208 -8.52 21.08 -21.43
N TRP A 209 -7.68 22.06 -21.78
CA TRP A 209 -7.40 22.41 -23.18
C TRP A 209 -6.73 21.29 -23.98
N MET A 210 -6.09 20.32 -23.33
CA MET A 210 -5.52 19.14 -24.00
C MET A 210 -6.57 18.07 -24.33
N LYS A 211 -7.75 18.12 -23.72
CA LYS A 211 -8.76 17.05 -23.77
C LYS A 211 -9.87 17.32 -24.77
N THR A 212 -10.39 16.26 -25.39
CA THR A 212 -11.47 16.31 -26.39
C THR A 212 -12.77 16.94 -25.87
N ASN A 213 -13.03 16.83 -24.56
CA ASN A 213 -14.18 17.43 -23.89
C ASN A 213 -13.89 18.85 -23.33
N ASN A 214 -12.68 19.37 -23.52
CA ASN A 214 -12.19 20.63 -22.97
C ASN A 214 -12.36 20.77 -21.44
N ASN A 215 -12.36 19.66 -20.69
CA ASN A 215 -12.62 19.64 -19.26
C ASN A 215 -11.71 18.64 -18.52
N ILE A 216 -11.26 18.98 -17.32
CA ILE A 216 -10.41 18.14 -16.46
C ILE A 216 -11.19 16.90 -15.97
N THR A 217 -12.51 17.04 -15.78
CA THR A 217 -13.41 15.95 -15.38
C THR A 217 -14.23 15.45 -16.58
N GLY A 218 -14.97 14.36 -16.37
CA GLY A 218 -15.80 13.74 -17.41
C GLY A 218 -15.02 12.92 -18.43
N SER A 219 -15.73 12.02 -19.11
CA SER A 219 -15.17 11.20 -20.19
C SER A 219 -14.51 12.09 -21.25
N GLY A 220 -13.20 11.89 -21.46
CA GLY A 220 -12.40 12.71 -22.35
C GLY A 220 -11.03 12.07 -22.60
N PHE A 221 -10.54 12.27 -23.82
CA PHE A 221 -9.26 11.74 -24.32
C PHE A 221 -8.35 12.90 -24.66
N LEU A 222 -7.04 12.66 -24.82
CA LEU A 222 -6.16 13.65 -25.42
C LEU A 222 -6.60 13.95 -26.86
N LYS A 223 -6.53 15.22 -27.27
CA LYS A 223 -6.84 15.64 -28.64
C LYS A 223 -5.82 15.07 -29.63
N GLY A 224 -6.30 14.67 -30.81
CA GLY A 224 -5.45 14.16 -31.89
C GLY A 224 -5.02 12.71 -31.65
N SER A 225 -3.74 12.43 -31.90
CA SER A 225 -3.16 11.08 -31.88
C SER A 225 -1.77 11.09 -31.26
N PRO A 226 -1.30 9.96 -30.69
CA PRO A 226 0.08 9.79 -30.24
C PRO A 226 1.11 10.27 -31.27
N GLY A 227 2.19 10.89 -30.82
CA GLY A 227 3.18 11.61 -31.64
C GLY A 227 2.78 13.05 -32.02
N GLY A 228 1.53 13.43 -31.80
CA GLY A 228 0.98 14.77 -32.04
C GLY A 228 1.28 15.78 -30.93
N PRO A 229 0.94 17.07 -31.13
CA PRO A 229 1.32 18.14 -30.21
C PRO A 229 0.73 17.99 -28.80
N TYR A 230 -0.51 17.52 -28.67
CA TYR A 230 -1.16 17.33 -27.37
C TYR A 230 -0.54 16.19 -26.55
N TYR A 231 -0.22 15.06 -27.20
CA TYR A 231 0.45 13.93 -26.54
C TYR A 231 1.88 14.28 -26.12
N LYS A 232 2.61 15.02 -26.96
CA LYS A 232 3.95 15.54 -26.62
C LYS A 232 3.90 16.55 -25.46
N ALA A 233 2.94 17.45 -25.47
CA ALA A 233 2.76 18.39 -24.36
C ALA A 233 2.42 17.66 -23.06
N TRP A 234 1.60 16.59 -23.12
CA TRP A 234 1.34 15.76 -21.95
C TRP A 234 2.58 15.02 -21.45
N ALA A 235 3.40 14.45 -22.33
CA ALA A 235 4.68 13.86 -21.93
C ALA A 235 5.63 14.90 -21.30
N LYS A 236 5.72 16.12 -21.84
CA LYS A 236 6.50 17.22 -21.27
C LYS A 236 5.99 17.64 -19.89
N TYR A 237 4.70 17.51 -19.61
CA TYR A 237 4.11 17.84 -18.32
C TYR A 237 4.70 16.98 -17.19
N TYR A 238 4.91 15.68 -17.43
CA TYR A 238 5.62 14.81 -16.48
C TYR A 238 7.06 15.27 -16.24
N VAL A 239 7.79 15.65 -17.31
CA VAL A 239 9.17 16.18 -17.16
C VAL A 239 9.18 17.48 -16.36
N LYS A 240 8.28 18.43 -16.65
CA LYS A 240 8.16 19.69 -15.91
C LYS A 240 7.87 19.46 -14.42
N PHE A 241 7.02 18.49 -14.10
CA PHE A 241 6.76 18.07 -12.72
C PHE A 241 8.03 17.54 -12.04
N LEU A 242 8.74 16.60 -12.67
CA LEU A 242 9.97 16.02 -12.13
C LEU A 242 11.05 17.08 -11.92
N GLU A 243 11.22 17.99 -12.89
CA GLU A 243 12.17 19.11 -12.79
C GLU A 243 11.77 20.11 -11.69
N ALA A 244 10.48 20.39 -11.52
CA ALA A 244 9.99 21.32 -10.51
C ALA A 244 10.20 20.77 -9.10
N TYR A 245 9.93 19.48 -8.86
CA TYR A 245 10.21 18.84 -7.58
C TYR A 245 11.71 18.63 -7.34
N ALA A 246 12.51 18.38 -8.39
CA ALA A 246 13.96 18.30 -8.26
C ALA A 246 14.58 19.64 -7.80
N LYS A 247 14.03 20.79 -8.24
CA LYS A 247 14.42 22.13 -7.74
C LYS A 247 14.15 22.31 -6.24
N GLU A 248 13.21 21.54 -5.69
CA GLU A 248 12.91 21.48 -4.25
C GLU A 248 13.77 20.44 -3.51
N GLY A 249 14.69 19.77 -4.21
CA GLY A 249 15.53 18.70 -3.66
C GLY A 249 14.79 17.37 -3.48
N ILE A 250 13.75 17.13 -4.27
CA ILE A 250 12.92 15.92 -4.22
C ILE A 250 13.04 15.16 -5.55
N ASP A 251 13.62 13.97 -5.49
CA ASP A 251 13.72 13.06 -6.63
C ASP A 251 12.69 11.94 -6.53
N PHE A 252 12.16 11.52 -7.68
CA PHE A 252 11.17 10.45 -7.76
C PHE A 252 11.84 9.11 -8.08
N TRP A 253 11.37 8.05 -7.42
CA TRP A 253 11.74 6.68 -7.75
C TRP A 253 11.05 6.24 -9.06
N GLY A 254 9.80 6.65 -9.25
CA GLY A 254 9.08 6.35 -10.46
C GLY A 254 7.85 7.23 -10.69
N ILE A 255 7.23 7.00 -11.84
CA ILE A 255 5.91 7.52 -12.18
C ILE A 255 5.04 6.40 -12.74
N THR A 256 3.73 6.58 -12.72
CA THR A 256 2.80 5.76 -13.50
C THR A 256 2.41 6.48 -14.79
N THR A 257 1.99 5.71 -15.80
CA THR A 257 1.65 6.27 -17.11
C THR A 257 0.39 7.14 -17.11
N GLN A 258 -0.55 6.87 -16.21
CA GLN A 258 -1.83 7.59 -16.03
C GLN A 258 -2.59 6.92 -14.88
N ASN A 259 -3.18 7.68 -13.96
CA ASN A 259 -4.12 7.11 -12.97
C ASN A 259 -5.41 6.66 -13.67
N GLU A 260 -5.76 5.39 -13.49
CA GLU A 260 -7.02 4.77 -13.90
C GLU A 260 -7.50 5.15 -15.33
N PRO A 261 -6.69 4.88 -16.37
CA PRO A 261 -6.99 5.24 -17.76
C PRO A 261 -8.30 4.63 -18.29
N THR A 262 -8.83 3.58 -17.65
CA THR A 262 -10.08 2.93 -18.10
C THR A 262 -11.32 3.70 -17.68
N GLN A 263 -11.28 4.45 -16.58
CA GLN A 263 -12.48 5.00 -15.95
C GLN A 263 -13.22 6.00 -16.85
N ALA A 264 -12.46 6.86 -17.54
CA ALA A 264 -13.01 7.79 -18.52
C ALA A 264 -13.51 7.11 -19.81
N ILE A 265 -13.19 5.83 -20.02
CA ILE A 265 -13.64 5.03 -21.17
C ILE A 265 -14.94 4.30 -20.82
N VAL A 266 -14.98 3.65 -19.66
CA VAL A 266 -16.11 2.80 -19.25
C VAL A 266 -17.27 3.62 -18.67
N HIS A 267 -17.00 4.81 -18.13
CA HIS A 267 -18.01 5.67 -17.52
C HIS A 267 -18.15 7.00 -18.28
N GLN A 268 -19.24 7.14 -19.04
CA GLN A 268 -19.52 8.36 -19.80
C GLN A 268 -19.68 9.60 -18.90
N GLU A 269 -20.27 9.45 -17.71
CA GLU A 269 -20.47 10.52 -16.72
C GLU A 269 -19.51 10.35 -15.52
N PHE A 270 -18.22 10.15 -15.79
CA PHE A 270 -17.22 10.10 -14.73
C PHE A 270 -17.06 11.45 -14.02
N PHE A 271 -16.96 11.43 -12.70
CA PHE A 271 -17.29 12.59 -11.86
C PHE A 271 -16.10 13.25 -11.17
N TYR A 272 -14.88 12.78 -11.40
CA TYR A 272 -13.64 13.41 -10.94
C TYR A 272 -12.56 13.49 -12.04
N ASN A 273 -11.38 14.02 -11.69
CA ASN A 273 -10.25 14.20 -12.60
C ASN A 273 -9.92 12.87 -13.28
N CYS A 274 -9.82 12.85 -14.60
CA CYS A 274 -9.52 11.62 -15.33
C CYS A 274 -8.96 11.89 -16.73
N LEU A 275 -8.30 10.89 -17.31
CA LEU A 275 -7.95 10.85 -18.72
C LEU A 275 -8.16 9.45 -19.28
N GLY A 276 -8.93 9.34 -20.36
CA GLY A 276 -9.11 8.07 -21.07
C GLY A 276 -7.93 7.78 -21.99
N LEU A 277 -7.35 6.59 -21.87
CA LEU A 277 -6.35 6.05 -22.81
C LEU A 277 -6.63 4.58 -23.05
N THR A 278 -7.05 4.20 -24.27
CA THR A 278 -7.21 2.77 -24.60
C THR A 278 -5.86 2.03 -24.55
N PRO A 279 -5.84 0.69 -24.45
CA PRO A 279 -4.58 -0.07 -24.46
C PRO A 279 -3.64 0.29 -25.62
N GLN A 280 -4.18 0.46 -26.83
CA GLN A 280 -3.37 0.83 -28.02
C GLN A 280 -2.91 2.29 -27.96
N GLN A 281 -3.74 3.21 -27.47
CA GLN A 281 -3.33 4.60 -27.26
C GLN A 281 -2.23 4.70 -26.21
N LEU A 282 -2.32 3.92 -25.12
CA LEU A 282 -1.31 3.90 -24.07
C LEU A 282 0.02 3.35 -24.60
N ARG A 283 0.01 2.24 -25.34
CA ARG A 283 1.20 1.71 -26.05
C ARG A 283 1.86 2.80 -26.90
N ASP A 284 1.07 3.46 -27.74
CA ASP A 284 1.59 4.43 -28.70
C ASP A 284 2.05 5.73 -28.00
N PHE A 285 1.37 6.16 -26.93
CA PHE A 285 1.81 7.27 -26.09
C PHE A 285 3.16 6.96 -25.41
N VAL A 286 3.32 5.75 -24.86
CA VAL A 286 4.58 5.33 -24.22
C VAL A 286 5.74 5.36 -25.21
N LYS A 287 5.57 4.78 -26.40
CA LYS A 287 6.67 4.66 -27.37
C LYS A 287 6.97 5.93 -28.17
N LEU A 288 5.95 6.72 -28.51
CA LEU A 288 6.12 7.89 -29.39
C LEU A 288 6.34 9.20 -28.62
N ASP A 289 5.88 9.27 -27.38
CA ASP A 289 5.86 10.52 -26.60
C ASP A 289 6.52 10.36 -25.23
N LEU A 290 5.90 9.66 -24.27
CA LEU A 290 6.34 9.63 -22.87
C LEU A 290 7.76 9.11 -22.72
N GLY A 291 8.06 7.93 -23.28
CA GLY A 291 9.37 7.28 -23.18
C GLY A 291 10.50 8.13 -23.78
N PRO A 292 10.42 8.54 -25.06
CA PRO A 292 11.42 9.40 -25.67
C PRO A 292 11.61 10.73 -24.94
N VAL A 293 10.52 11.40 -24.53
CA VAL A 293 10.58 12.71 -23.85
C VAL A 293 11.26 12.58 -22.47
N LEU A 294 10.94 11.53 -21.69
CA LEU A 294 11.60 11.27 -20.41
C LEU A 294 13.09 10.97 -20.61
N ARG A 295 13.43 10.07 -21.54
CA ARG A 295 14.83 9.72 -21.84
C ARG A 295 15.64 10.95 -22.25
N ASP A 296 15.11 11.75 -23.16
CA ASP A 296 15.80 12.93 -23.70
C ASP A 296 15.97 14.04 -22.63
N ALA A 297 15.07 14.07 -21.64
CA ALA A 297 15.19 14.91 -20.44
C ALA A 297 16.11 14.32 -19.35
N GLY A 298 16.74 13.17 -19.58
CA GLY A 298 17.64 12.51 -18.64
C GLY A 298 16.94 11.71 -17.53
N TYR A 299 15.71 11.25 -17.77
CA TYR A 299 14.92 10.36 -16.92
C TYR A 299 14.70 9.00 -17.61
N GLY A 300 15.77 8.39 -18.15
CA GLY A 300 15.73 7.02 -18.66
C GLY A 300 15.39 5.98 -17.58
N THR A 301 15.15 4.74 -18.00
CA THR A 301 14.74 3.62 -17.12
C THR A 301 15.80 3.22 -16.08
N ASP A 302 17.05 3.65 -16.26
CA ASP A 302 18.14 3.56 -15.29
C ASP A 302 18.00 4.54 -14.11
N LYS A 303 17.23 5.62 -14.29
CA LYS A 303 17.03 6.68 -13.29
C LYS A 303 15.61 6.73 -12.74
N LEU A 304 14.60 6.48 -13.58
CA LEU A 304 13.19 6.62 -13.22
C LEU A 304 12.42 5.36 -13.62
N GLN A 305 11.72 4.76 -12.66
CA GLN A 305 10.79 3.67 -12.95
C GLN A 305 9.54 4.21 -13.67
N VAL A 306 9.09 3.50 -14.70
CA VAL A 306 7.81 3.81 -15.37
C VAL A 306 6.90 2.62 -15.19
N LEU A 307 5.83 2.82 -14.42
CA LEU A 307 4.82 1.81 -14.14
C LEU A 307 3.65 1.97 -15.12
N LEU A 308 3.41 0.92 -15.90
CA LEU A 308 2.26 0.83 -16.79
C LEU A 308 0.96 0.61 -16.01
N HIS A 309 -0.19 0.95 -16.62
CA HIS A 309 -1.55 0.60 -16.19
C HIS A 309 -2.10 1.49 -15.08
N ASP A 310 -1.78 1.23 -13.80
CA ASP A 310 -2.25 2.01 -12.64
C ASP A 310 -3.79 2.10 -12.56
N ASP A 311 -4.43 0.94 -12.72
CA ASP A 311 -5.89 0.74 -12.71
C ASP A 311 -6.25 -0.66 -12.16
N ILE A 312 -7.54 -1.00 -12.08
CA ILE A 312 -8.02 -2.27 -11.52
C ILE A 312 -7.47 -3.51 -12.25
N ARG A 313 -7.40 -4.63 -11.50
CA ARG A 313 -6.83 -5.91 -11.97
C ARG A 313 -7.56 -6.56 -13.15
N ASP A 314 -8.85 -6.27 -13.33
CA ASP A 314 -9.67 -6.82 -14.43
C ASP A 314 -9.06 -6.50 -15.81
N PHE A 315 -8.72 -5.23 -16.04
CA PHE A 315 -8.18 -4.77 -17.32
C PHE A 315 -6.68 -5.04 -17.49
N LEU A 316 -5.99 -5.47 -16.45
CA LEU A 316 -4.53 -5.64 -16.40
C LEU A 316 -3.96 -6.48 -17.56
N PRO A 317 -4.52 -7.65 -17.94
CA PRO A 317 -3.99 -8.43 -19.05
C PRO A 317 -4.07 -7.68 -20.38
N SER A 318 -5.17 -6.98 -20.65
CA SER A 318 -5.38 -6.30 -21.93
C SER A 318 -4.39 -5.13 -22.16
N TYR A 319 -4.08 -4.38 -21.11
CA TYR A 319 -3.13 -3.26 -21.19
C TYR A 319 -1.68 -3.77 -21.28
N THR A 320 -1.33 -4.76 -20.46
CA THR A 320 0.02 -5.34 -20.49
C THR A 320 0.31 -6.03 -21.82
N GLU A 321 -0.63 -6.80 -22.38
CA GLU A 321 -0.47 -7.39 -23.71
C GLU A 321 -0.33 -6.35 -24.82
N ALA A 322 -1.10 -5.26 -24.78
CA ALA A 322 -1.03 -4.24 -25.82
C ALA A 322 0.31 -3.49 -25.79
N VAL A 323 0.82 -3.16 -24.61
CA VAL A 323 2.02 -2.33 -24.45
C VAL A 323 3.29 -3.18 -24.48
N LEU A 324 3.34 -4.29 -23.75
CA LEU A 324 4.58 -5.04 -23.53
C LEU A 324 4.94 -6.00 -24.68
N ASN A 325 3.99 -6.33 -25.57
CA ASN A 325 4.31 -7.03 -26.82
C ASN A 325 4.91 -6.11 -27.89
N ASP A 326 4.80 -4.79 -27.75
CA ASP A 326 5.51 -3.82 -28.59
C ASP A 326 6.88 -3.54 -27.98
N THR A 327 7.95 -4.04 -28.63
CA THR A 327 9.31 -3.98 -28.08
C THR A 327 9.82 -2.55 -27.83
N GLU A 328 9.35 -1.57 -28.60
CA GLU A 328 9.75 -0.18 -28.41
C GLU A 328 9.07 0.40 -27.18
N ALA A 329 7.75 0.19 -27.03
CA ALA A 329 7.01 0.62 -25.84
C ALA A 329 7.53 -0.08 -24.58
N ALA A 330 7.71 -1.40 -24.62
CA ALA A 330 8.21 -2.21 -23.51
C ALA A 330 9.58 -1.74 -22.99
N SER A 331 10.44 -1.22 -23.87
CA SER A 331 11.78 -0.75 -23.48
C SER A 331 11.79 0.44 -22.52
N TYR A 332 10.67 1.17 -22.43
CA TYR A 332 10.49 2.29 -21.51
C TYR A 332 9.76 1.91 -20.21
N VAL A 333 9.17 0.71 -20.13
CA VAL A 333 8.37 0.28 -18.97
C VAL A 333 9.22 -0.60 -18.07
N THR A 334 9.28 -0.30 -16.77
CA THR A 334 10.02 -1.11 -15.79
C THR A 334 9.12 -1.94 -14.90
N GLY A 335 7.92 -1.46 -14.60
CA GLY A 335 6.94 -2.14 -13.75
C GLY A 335 5.51 -1.98 -14.25
N ILE A 336 4.59 -2.63 -13.55
CA ILE A 336 3.17 -2.65 -13.84
C ILE A 336 2.45 -2.31 -12.54
N GLY A 337 1.79 -1.16 -12.53
CA GLY A 337 0.94 -0.69 -11.44
C GLY A 337 -0.48 -1.23 -11.56
N TYR A 338 -1.12 -1.55 -10.45
CA TYR A 338 -2.54 -1.92 -10.43
C TYR A 338 -3.20 -1.51 -9.12
N HIS A 339 -4.53 -1.40 -9.14
CA HIS A 339 -5.35 -1.00 -8.00
C HIS A 339 -6.12 -2.19 -7.43
N TRP A 340 -6.47 -2.10 -6.15
CA TRP A 340 -7.20 -3.13 -5.41
C TRP A 340 -8.64 -3.35 -5.90
N TYR A 341 -9.31 -2.28 -6.37
CA TYR A 341 -10.77 -2.28 -6.50
C TYR A 341 -11.32 -3.38 -7.41
N LYS A 342 -12.48 -3.91 -7.01
CA LYS A 342 -13.18 -5.00 -7.69
C LYS A 342 -14.10 -4.48 -8.80
N ASN A 343 -14.28 -5.28 -9.85
CA ASN A 343 -15.40 -5.15 -10.77
C ASN A 343 -16.48 -6.16 -10.38
N GLY A 344 -17.60 -5.67 -9.82
CA GLY A 344 -18.61 -6.54 -9.22
C GLY A 344 -18.11 -7.23 -7.94
N LEU A 345 -18.23 -8.56 -7.88
CA LEU A 345 -17.77 -9.37 -6.73
C LEU A 345 -16.40 -10.02 -6.95
N GLU A 346 -15.80 -9.85 -8.13
CA GLU A 346 -14.59 -10.55 -8.54
C GLU A 346 -13.32 -9.75 -8.20
N ASP A 347 -12.34 -10.42 -7.59
CA ASP A 347 -11.06 -9.83 -7.17
C ASP A 347 -9.98 -9.85 -8.27
N PHE A 348 -10.11 -10.73 -9.26
CA PHE A 348 -9.17 -10.90 -10.38
C PHE A 348 -7.71 -11.17 -9.99
N TYR A 349 -7.43 -11.77 -8.82
CA TYR A 349 -6.07 -12.08 -8.38
C TYR A 349 -5.27 -12.90 -9.39
N GLU A 350 -5.91 -13.85 -10.10
CA GLU A 350 -5.22 -14.71 -11.07
C GLU A 350 -4.67 -13.95 -12.29
N ASN A 351 -5.15 -12.73 -12.55
CA ASN A 351 -4.55 -11.88 -13.58
C ASN A 351 -3.11 -11.49 -13.22
N LEU A 352 -2.74 -11.44 -11.95
CA LEU A 352 -1.36 -11.19 -11.51
C LEU A 352 -0.44 -12.34 -11.94
N ASN A 353 -0.86 -13.59 -11.71
CA ASN A 353 -0.11 -14.78 -12.15
C ASN A 353 0.03 -14.84 -13.67
N LEU A 354 -1.05 -14.55 -14.40
CA LEU A 354 -1.06 -14.53 -15.87
C LEU A 354 -0.07 -13.50 -16.41
N VAL A 355 -0.14 -12.26 -15.90
CA VAL A 355 0.72 -11.16 -16.36
C VAL A 355 2.17 -11.41 -16.01
N HIS A 356 2.47 -11.87 -14.78
CA HIS A 356 3.84 -12.23 -14.42
C HIS A 356 4.40 -13.35 -15.32
N SER A 357 3.59 -14.37 -15.63
CA SER A 357 4.01 -15.46 -16.50
C SER A 357 4.33 -15.00 -17.93
N ASN A 358 3.54 -14.05 -18.46
CA ASN A 358 3.74 -13.51 -19.80
C ASN A 358 4.89 -12.48 -19.85
N PHE A 359 5.07 -11.69 -18.80
CA PHE A 359 6.00 -10.55 -18.75
C PHE A 359 6.88 -10.55 -17.49
N PRO A 360 7.68 -11.60 -17.24
CA PRO A 360 8.38 -11.80 -15.95
C PRO A 360 9.47 -10.77 -15.65
N ASN A 361 9.92 -10.00 -16.64
CA ASN A 361 10.95 -8.97 -16.49
C ASN A 361 10.39 -7.62 -16.01
N HIS A 362 9.07 -7.48 -15.88
CA HIS A 362 8.42 -6.28 -15.37
C HIS A 362 7.77 -6.59 -14.02
N PHE A 363 8.15 -5.87 -12.98
CA PHE A 363 7.63 -6.14 -11.63
C PHE A 363 6.17 -5.71 -11.49
N LEU A 364 5.41 -6.44 -10.69
CA LEU A 364 4.04 -6.07 -10.30
C LEU A 364 4.06 -5.24 -9.02
N PHE A 365 3.25 -4.18 -8.94
CA PHE A 365 3.19 -3.31 -7.77
C PHE A 365 1.77 -2.78 -7.57
N SER A 366 1.17 -3.00 -6.40
CA SER A 366 -0.12 -2.41 -6.05
C SER A 366 0.07 -0.94 -5.71
N THR A 367 -0.44 -0.05 -6.56
CA THR A 367 -0.20 1.40 -6.49
C THR A 367 -1.27 2.15 -5.73
N GLU A 368 -2.43 1.54 -5.47
CA GLU A 368 -3.53 2.15 -4.74
C GLU A 368 -4.52 1.12 -4.21
N ALA A 369 -4.97 1.36 -2.99
CA ALA A 369 -6.07 0.65 -2.35
C ALA A 369 -6.69 1.52 -1.26
N CYS A 370 -8.02 1.52 -1.16
CA CYS A 370 -8.70 2.06 0.01
C CYS A 370 -9.98 1.31 0.34
N GLU A 371 -10.30 1.29 1.63
CA GLU A 371 -11.63 0.89 2.10
C GLU A 371 -12.62 2.05 2.05
N GLY A 372 -13.90 1.74 2.13
CA GLY A 372 -14.95 2.77 2.10
C GLY A 372 -15.16 3.43 0.73
N PHE A 373 -14.50 2.97 -0.33
CA PHE A 373 -14.70 3.45 -1.72
C PHE A 373 -16.11 3.18 -2.26
N ALA A 374 -16.82 2.20 -1.71
CA ALA A 374 -18.14 1.78 -2.19
C ALA A 374 -19.17 2.93 -2.17
N ARG A 375 -19.55 3.41 -3.37
CA ARG A 375 -20.33 4.64 -3.59
C ARG A 375 -21.62 4.77 -2.76
N PHE A 376 -22.26 3.66 -2.45
CA PHE A 376 -23.56 3.63 -1.77
C PHE A 376 -23.47 3.36 -0.27
N SER A 377 -22.26 3.25 0.30
CA SER A 377 -22.11 3.13 1.75
C SER A 377 -22.52 4.45 2.43
N THR A 378 -23.40 4.36 3.42
CA THR A 378 -23.86 5.51 4.23
C THR A 378 -22.78 6.02 5.18
N GLU A 379 -21.86 5.14 5.60
CA GLU A 379 -20.69 5.48 6.42
C GLU A 379 -19.42 5.12 5.66
N ARG A 380 -18.60 6.13 5.40
CA ARG A 380 -17.39 6.00 4.58
C ARG A 380 -16.19 5.72 5.47
N ALA A 381 -15.83 6.65 6.33
CA ALA A 381 -14.87 6.41 7.39
C ALA A 381 -15.52 5.69 8.58
N GLN A 382 -14.87 4.64 9.10
CA GLN A 382 -15.40 3.84 10.21
C GLN A 382 -14.31 3.61 11.27
N LEU A 383 -14.46 4.28 12.41
CA LEU A 383 -13.54 4.18 13.54
C LEU A 383 -13.69 2.83 14.25
N GLY A 384 -12.68 1.97 14.14
CA GLY A 384 -12.63 0.70 14.86
C GLY A 384 -13.19 -0.48 14.07
N ASN A 385 -13.32 -0.38 12.74
CA ASN A 385 -13.77 -1.52 11.93
C ASN A 385 -12.61 -2.51 11.68
N TRP A 386 -12.66 -3.67 12.33
CA TRP A 386 -11.71 -4.76 12.15
C TRP A 386 -11.88 -5.53 10.83
N THR A 387 -13.11 -5.63 10.31
CA THR A 387 -13.35 -6.30 9.03
C THR A 387 -12.59 -5.62 7.91
N ARG A 388 -12.48 -4.29 7.93
CA ARG A 388 -11.63 -3.51 7.02
C ARG A 388 -10.13 -3.77 7.19
N ALA A 389 -9.69 -4.13 8.40
CA ALA A 389 -8.32 -4.55 8.65
C ALA A 389 -8.05 -5.93 8.02
N GLU A 390 -9.02 -6.85 8.09
CA GLU A 390 -8.92 -8.17 7.48
C GLU A 390 -8.91 -8.08 5.95
N THR A 391 -9.75 -7.23 5.35
CA THR A 391 -9.76 -7.05 3.88
C THR A 391 -8.41 -6.56 3.34
N TYR A 392 -7.77 -5.59 4.02
CA TYR A 392 -6.39 -5.17 3.71
C TYR A 392 -5.41 -6.34 3.80
N ALA A 393 -5.41 -7.09 4.91
CA ALA A 393 -4.45 -8.18 5.08
C ALA A 393 -4.67 -9.33 4.09
N VAL A 394 -5.92 -9.67 3.76
CA VAL A 394 -6.24 -10.66 2.72
C VAL A 394 -5.66 -10.21 1.39
N ASP A 395 -5.96 -8.98 0.95
CA ASP A 395 -5.50 -8.48 -0.34
C ASP A 395 -3.97 -8.43 -0.43
N ILE A 396 -3.30 -7.91 0.60
CA ILE A 396 -1.83 -7.86 0.65
C ILE A 396 -1.22 -9.27 0.57
N ILE A 397 -1.76 -10.26 1.28
CA ILE A 397 -1.24 -11.64 1.24
C ILE A 397 -1.50 -12.28 -0.12
N GLU A 398 -2.70 -12.13 -0.69
CA GLU A 398 -3.05 -12.67 -2.01
C GLU A 398 -2.17 -12.07 -3.11
N ASP A 399 -1.91 -10.75 -3.05
CA ASP A 399 -1.01 -10.06 -3.98
C ASP A 399 0.44 -10.55 -3.84
N LEU A 400 0.97 -10.59 -2.60
CA LEU A 400 2.34 -11.04 -2.34
C LEU A 400 2.54 -12.51 -2.75
N ASN A 401 1.52 -13.35 -2.65
CA ASN A 401 1.57 -14.74 -3.12
C ASN A 401 1.60 -14.84 -4.67
N ARG A 402 1.34 -13.75 -5.39
CA ARG A 402 1.28 -13.65 -6.86
C ARG A 402 2.24 -12.61 -7.42
N PHE A 403 3.49 -12.64 -6.94
CA PHE A 403 4.62 -11.90 -7.50
C PHE A 403 4.58 -10.37 -7.32
N THR A 404 3.61 -9.84 -6.58
CA THR A 404 3.58 -8.41 -6.24
C THR A 404 4.75 -8.04 -5.34
N THR A 405 5.40 -6.93 -5.69
CA THR A 405 6.63 -6.42 -5.04
C THR A 405 6.37 -5.33 -4.01
N GLY A 406 5.15 -4.81 -3.92
CA GLY A 406 4.79 -3.79 -2.94
C GLY A 406 3.34 -3.38 -3.03
N TRP A 407 2.89 -2.64 -2.02
CA TRP A 407 1.48 -2.31 -1.85
C TRP A 407 1.30 -0.95 -1.19
N LEU A 408 0.46 -0.10 -1.78
CA LEU A 408 0.19 1.24 -1.29
C LEU A 408 -1.28 1.41 -0.89
N ASP A 409 -1.46 1.82 0.35
CA ASP A 409 -2.68 2.46 0.82
C ASP A 409 -2.93 3.77 0.08
N TRP A 410 -4.15 4.30 0.23
CA TRP A 410 -4.52 5.57 -0.33
C TRP A 410 -4.13 6.76 0.55
N ASN A 411 -5.08 7.53 1.07
CA ASN A 411 -4.78 8.71 1.85
C ASN A 411 -4.13 8.37 3.20
N LEU A 412 -2.93 8.90 3.48
CA LEU A 412 -2.30 8.70 4.79
C LEU A 412 -3.17 9.19 5.96
N ALA A 413 -3.90 10.29 5.78
CA ALA A 413 -4.81 10.80 6.79
C ALA A 413 -6.04 11.46 6.19
N LEU A 414 -7.20 11.15 6.77
CA LEU A 414 -8.49 11.77 6.44
C LEU A 414 -9.15 12.32 7.70
N ASN A 415 -10.15 13.17 7.56
CA ASN A 415 -11.01 13.53 8.69
C ASN A 415 -11.96 12.37 9.02
N THR A 416 -12.69 12.45 10.15
CA THR A 416 -13.65 11.42 10.57
C THR A 416 -14.86 11.22 9.64
N GLN A 417 -15.00 12.01 8.57
CA GLN A 417 -15.99 11.79 7.50
C GLN A 417 -15.38 11.08 6.28
N GLY A 418 -14.04 10.99 6.18
CA GLY A 418 -13.35 10.35 5.06
C GLY A 418 -12.83 11.29 3.97
N GLY A 419 -12.55 12.55 4.30
CA GLY A 419 -12.15 13.57 3.31
C GLY A 419 -11.11 14.56 3.85
N PRO A 420 -11.01 15.78 3.29
CA PRO A 420 -11.91 16.39 2.30
C PRO A 420 -11.73 15.83 0.88
N SER A 421 -12.80 15.91 0.07
CA SER A 421 -12.79 15.64 -1.37
C SER A 421 -13.78 16.56 -2.06
N TRP A 422 -13.35 17.35 -3.05
CA TRP A 422 -14.25 18.25 -3.81
C TRP A 422 -15.32 17.47 -4.58
N ALA A 423 -15.03 16.22 -4.96
CA ALA A 423 -15.94 15.33 -5.67
C ALA A 423 -16.90 14.56 -4.73
N GLU A 424 -16.85 14.83 -3.42
CA GLU A 424 -17.58 14.07 -2.39
C GLU A 424 -17.36 12.54 -2.47
N ASN A 425 -16.19 12.10 -2.94
CA ASN A 425 -15.80 10.70 -3.05
C ASN A 425 -15.11 10.18 -1.77
N TRP A 426 -15.77 10.35 -0.63
CA TRP A 426 -15.21 10.02 0.69
C TRP A 426 -14.85 8.53 0.82
N THR A 427 -13.74 8.24 1.51
CA THR A 427 -13.22 6.87 1.77
C THR A 427 -12.89 6.69 3.26
N ASP A 428 -12.45 5.50 3.67
CA ASP A 428 -11.88 5.32 5.01
C ASP A 428 -10.38 5.62 5.02
N GLY A 429 -9.80 5.78 6.20
CA GLY A 429 -8.39 6.05 6.40
C GLY A 429 -7.79 5.21 7.53
N LEU A 430 -6.51 4.86 7.37
CA LEU A 430 -5.72 4.22 8.42
C LEU A 430 -5.56 5.12 9.64
N ILE A 431 -5.44 6.44 9.40
CA ILE A 431 -5.51 7.46 10.43
C ILE A 431 -6.67 8.42 10.12
N LEU A 432 -7.55 8.59 11.10
CA LEU A 432 -8.66 9.53 11.05
C LEU A 432 -8.44 10.69 12.04
N VAL A 433 -8.62 11.92 11.58
CA VAL A 433 -8.33 13.16 12.31
C VAL A 433 -9.63 13.83 12.77
N ASP A 434 -9.68 14.16 14.06
CA ASP A 434 -10.68 15.06 14.65
C ASP A 434 -9.97 16.33 15.15
N ALA A 435 -9.81 17.28 14.22
CA ALA A 435 -9.15 18.55 14.49
C ALA A 435 -9.87 19.36 15.59
N SER A 436 -11.20 19.22 15.72
CA SER A 436 -11.98 19.94 16.75
C SER A 436 -11.61 19.50 18.17
N LYS A 437 -11.11 18.28 18.32
CA LYS A 437 -10.65 17.71 19.59
C LYS A 437 -9.12 17.65 19.71
N ALA A 438 -8.36 18.17 18.74
CA ALA A 438 -6.92 17.99 18.63
C ALA A 438 -6.51 16.52 18.86
N THR A 439 -7.18 15.61 18.15
CA THR A 439 -7.05 14.15 18.31
C THR A 439 -6.98 13.48 16.94
N TYR A 440 -6.24 12.40 16.84
CA TYR A 440 -6.34 11.46 15.73
C TYR A 440 -6.43 10.03 16.24
N TYR A 441 -6.92 9.15 15.38
CA TYR A 441 -7.24 7.76 15.68
C TYR A 441 -6.48 6.85 14.73
N ARG A 442 -5.69 5.92 15.28
CA ARG A 442 -5.11 4.81 14.50
C ARG A 442 -6.17 3.72 14.39
N ASN A 443 -6.69 3.53 13.18
CA ASN A 443 -7.73 2.56 12.85
C ASN A 443 -7.14 1.13 12.80
N PRO A 444 -7.93 0.04 12.94
CA PRO A 444 -7.41 -1.33 12.82
C PRO A 444 -6.59 -1.58 11.54
N MET A 445 -6.98 -0.98 10.41
CA MET A 445 -6.23 -1.05 9.14
C MET A 445 -4.77 -0.60 9.28
N PHE A 446 -4.48 0.39 10.13
CA PHE A 446 -3.12 0.89 10.35
C PHE A 446 -2.21 -0.22 10.88
N TYR A 447 -2.72 -1.04 11.80
CA TYR A 447 -1.98 -2.16 12.36
C TYR A 447 -1.91 -3.33 11.38
N SER A 448 -3.00 -3.58 10.64
CA SER A 448 -3.03 -4.61 9.60
C SER A 448 -1.96 -4.40 8.53
N LEU A 449 -1.91 -3.23 7.88
CA LEU A 449 -0.85 -2.90 6.92
C LEU A 449 0.54 -2.84 7.60
N GLY A 450 0.54 -2.46 8.88
CA GLY A 450 1.71 -2.48 9.73
C GLY A 450 2.36 -3.86 9.93
N HIS A 451 1.59 -4.95 9.92
CA HIS A 451 2.11 -6.32 9.99
C HIS A 451 2.96 -6.71 8.75
N PHE A 452 2.90 -5.93 7.68
CA PHE A 452 3.71 -6.09 6.47
C PHE A 452 4.80 -5.03 6.40
N SER A 453 4.41 -3.75 6.36
CA SER A 453 5.32 -2.61 6.17
C SER A 453 6.47 -2.57 7.19
N LYS A 454 6.18 -2.85 8.45
CA LYS A 454 7.15 -2.78 9.55
C LYS A 454 8.14 -3.95 9.57
N PHE A 455 7.69 -5.12 9.14
CA PHE A 455 8.41 -6.38 9.32
C PHE A 455 8.99 -6.96 8.03
N ILE A 456 8.59 -6.43 6.88
CA ILE A 456 9.06 -6.80 5.55
C ILE A 456 9.72 -5.57 4.91
N PRO A 457 10.95 -5.21 5.34
CA PRO A 457 11.65 -4.05 4.78
C PRO A 457 11.97 -4.24 3.30
N PRO A 458 12.28 -3.15 2.56
CA PRO A 458 12.75 -3.25 1.18
C PRO A 458 13.92 -4.23 1.03
N ASN A 459 13.93 -4.93 -0.10
CA ASN A 459 14.87 -6.02 -0.42
C ASN A 459 14.62 -7.33 0.33
N SER A 460 13.52 -7.47 1.08
CA SER A 460 13.05 -8.79 1.52
C SER A 460 12.70 -9.65 0.31
N VAL A 461 12.98 -10.95 0.38
CA VAL A 461 12.72 -11.92 -0.70
C VAL A 461 11.57 -12.82 -0.28
N TYR A 462 10.53 -12.94 -1.11
CA TYR A 462 9.45 -13.89 -0.87
C TYR A 462 9.97 -15.34 -0.88
N ILE A 463 9.49 -16.16 0.05
CA ILE A 463 9.72 -17.62 0.07
C ILE A 463 8.42 -18.41 0.06
N GLY A 464 8.41 -19.50 -0.70
CA GLY A 464 7.25 -20.37 -0.84
C GLY A 464 6.87 -21.10 0.44
N HIS A 465 5.61 -21.54 0.49
CA HIS A 465 5.07 -22.32 1.59
C HIS A 465 3.93 -23.23 1.10
N GLU A 466 3.67 -24.31 1.83
CA GLU A 466 2.56 -25.22 1.62
C GLU A 466 1.69 -25.30 2.86
N VAL A 467 0.37 -25.21 2.70
CA VAL A 467 -0.60 -25.36 3.80
C VAL A 467 -1.35 -26.67 3.62
N GLN A 468 -1.29 -27.55 4.63
CA GLN A 468 -1.99 -28.83 4.67
C GLN A 468 -3.14 -28.78 5.68
N GLY A 469 -4.30 -29.26 5.26
CA GLY A 469 -5.56 -29.17 5.98
C GLY A 469 -6.57 -28.31 5.22
N ASP A 470 -7.78 -28.16 5.75
CA ASP A 470 -8.70 -27.12 5.26
C ASP A 470 -8.07 -25.77 5.60
N SER A 471 -7.72 -24.88 4.68
CA SER A 471 -7.09 -23.58 5.01
C SER A 471 -8.06 -22.39 4.91
N GLN A 472 -9.36 -22.64 4.70
CA GLN A 472 -10.35 -21.57 4.55
C GLN A 472 -10.29 -20.54 5.69
N GLY A 473 -10.21 -19.26 5.34
CA GLY A 473 -10.08 -18.15 6.29
C GLY A 473 -8.71 -18.02 6.96
N VAL A 474 -7.70 -18.78 6.51
CA VAL A 474 -6.31 -18.66 6.97
C VAL A 474 -5.40 -18.33 5.79
N TYR A 475 -4.70 -17.20 5.90
CA TYR A 475 -3.83 -16.68 4.84
C TYR A 475 -2.41 -16.55 5.37
N VAL A 476 -1.42 -16.87 4.53
CA VAL A 476 0.00 -16.91 4.91
C VAL A 476 0.86 -16.28 3.82
N ALA A 477 1.88 -15.53 4.22
CA ALA A 477 2.99 -15.12 3.37
C ALA A 477 4.30 -15.17 4.16
N ALA A 478 5.41 -15.52 3.50
CA ALA A 478 6.70 -15.69 4.16
C ALA A 478 7.84 -15.06 3.35
N PHE A 479 8.85 -14.56 4.06
CA PHE A 479 9.95 -13.79 3.50
C PHE A 479 11.28 -14.09 4.21
N ILE A 480 12.37 -13.79 3.52
CA ILE A 480 13.70 -13.57 4.13
C ILE A 480 14.01 -12.09 4.03
N ASP A 481 14.26 -11.44 5.16
CA ASP A 481 14.63 -10.02 5.19
C ASP A 481 16.13 -9.82 4.88
N PRO A 482 16.58 -8.57 4.61
CA PRO A 482 17.99 -8.26 4.35
C PRO A 482 18.94 -8.52 5.53
N SER A 483 18.41 -8.75 6.73
CA SER A 483 19.16 -9.09 7.95
C SER A 483 19.23 -10.61 8.20
N ASP A 484 18.88 -11.42 7.19
CA ASP A 484 18.86 -12.87 7.25
C ASP A 484 17.88 -13.45 8.30
N GLN A 485 16.76 -12.75 8.53
CA GLN A 485 15.63 -13.21 9.34
C GLN A 485 14.56 -13.82 8.43
N MET A 486 13.97 -14.92 8.85
CA MET A 486 12.71 -15.41 8.30
C MET A 486 11.55 -14.67 8.96
N VAL A 487 10.64 -14.15 8.13
CA VAL A 487 9.45 -13.42 8.54
C VAL A 487 8.23 -14.15 7.98
N MET A 488 7.22 -14.40 8.80
CA MET A 488 5.96 -15.01 8.36
C MET A 488 4.77 -14.21 8.88
N VAL A 489 3.89 -13.79 7.99
CA VAL A 489 2.62 -13.15 8.34
C VAL A 489 1.50 -14.17 8.17
N ILE A 490 0.67 -14.31 9.19
CA ILE A 490 -0.45 -15.25 9.23
C ILE A 490 -1.70 -14.50 9.65
N LEU A 491 -2.78 -14.60 8.87
CA LEU A 491 -4.08 -14.04 9.16
C LEU A 491 -5.09 -15.16 9.40
N ASN A 492 -5.90 -15.05 10.45
CA ASN A 492 -7.07 -15.87 10.71
C ASN A 492 -8.33 -14.99 10.71
N THR A 493 -9.16 -15.11 9.67
CA THR A 493 -10.45 -14.39 9.55
C THR A 493 -11.65 -15.20 10.05
N ASN A 494 -11.41 -16.39 10.63
CA ASN A 494 -12.48 -17.24 11.12
C ASN A 494 -13.01 -16.74 12.47
N ASP A 495 -14.30 -17.01 12.74
CA ASP A 495 -14.95 -16.80 14.04
C ASP A 495 -14.43 -17.73 15.16
N SER A 496 -13.51 -18.64 14.82
CA SER A 496 -12.93 -19.63 15.75
C SER A 496 -11.41 -19.61 15.71
N PRO A 497 -10.75 -19.92 16.85
CA PRO A 497 -9.31 -20.12 16.88
C PRO A 497 -8.85 -21.24 15.93
N VAL A 498 -7.62 -21.13 15.46
CA VAL A 498 -6.97 -22.13 14.59
C VAL A 498 -5.62 -22.52 15.20
N ASP A 499 -5.40 -23.82 15.33
CA ASP A 499 -4.11 -24.37 15.76
C ASP A 499 -3.23 -24.66 14.54
N LEU A 500 -1.99 -24.17 14.56
CA LEU A 500 -1.02 -24.29 13.49
C LEU A 500 0.21 -25.06 13.99
N ILE A 501 0.78 -25.89 13.11
CA ILE A 501 2.12 -26.44 13.27
C ILE A 501 2.97 -25.94 12.10
N ILE A 502 3.93 -25.08 12.39
CA ILE A 502 4.81 -24.50 11.38
C ILE A 502 6.10 -25.32 11.31
N GLU A 503 6.43 -25.83 10.13
CA GLU A 503 7.62 -26.64 9.86
C GLU A 503 8.64 -25.87 9.02
N LYS A 504 9.92 -26.20 9.22
CA LYS A 504 11.06 -25.60 8.53
C LYS A 504 11.22 -24.08 8.76
N PHE A 505 10.44 -23.49 9.65
CA PHE A 505 10.62 -22.13 10.14
C PHE A 505 11.64 -22.05 11.28
N THR A 506 11.87 -23.14 12.02
CA THR A 506 13.05 -23.29 12.88
C THR A 506 13.60 -24.71 12.77
N SER A 507 14.64 -25.03 13.53
CA SER A 507 15.16 -26.40 13.64
C SER A 507 14.14 -27.40 14.22
N VAL A 508 13.06 -26.91 14.84
CA VAL A 508 11.93 -27.72 15.34
C VAL A 508 10.61 -27.18 14.80
N SER A 509 9.56 -28.00 14.83
CA SER A 509 8.21 -27.54 14.49
C SER A 509 7.71 -26.54 15.55
N VAL A 510 7.09 -25.46 15.11
CA VAL A 510 6.59 -24.39 15.97
C VAL A 510 5.07 -24.50 16.07
N PRO A 511 4.51 -24.93 17.23
CA PRO A 511 3.08 -24.89 17.47
C PRO A 511 2.64 -23.45 17.76
N ILE A 512 1.61 -22.98 17.05
CA ILE A 512 1.06 -21.62 17.17
C ILE A 512 -0.46 -21.73 17.26
N ALA A 513 -1.06 -21.13 18.30
CA ALA A 513 -2.50 -20.93 18.36
C ALA A 513 -2.83 -19.51 17.89
N MET A 514 -3.66 -19.41 16.85
CA MET A 514 -4.20 -18.15 16.35
C MET A 514 -5.60 -17.93 16.93
N ASP A 515 -5.84 -16.79 17.56
CA ASP A 515 -7.18 -16.42 18.01
C ASP A 515 -8.10 -16.14 16.80
N ALA A 516 -9.42 -16.19 17.01
CA ALA A 516 -10.38 -15.76 16.01
C ALA A 516 -10.13 -14.30 15.63
N HIS A 517 -10.27 -13.95 14.35
CA HIS A 517 -10.07 -12.58 13.85
C HIS A 517 -8.76 -11.95 14.32
N SER A 518 -7.64 -12.60 14.00
CA SER A 518 -6.30 -12.17 14.41
C SER A 518 -5.30 -12.23 13.27
N ILE A 519 -4.31 -11.34 13.32
CA ILE A 519 -3.15 -11.34 12.45
C ILE A 519 -1.88 -11.42 13.30
N ARG A 520 -0.93 -12.25 12.88
CA ARG A 520 0.32 -12.48 13.60
C ARG A 520 1.51 -12.44 12.65
N THR A 521 2.57 -11.74 13.05
CA THR A 521 3.87 -11.75 12.38
C THR A 521 4.88 -12.47 13.26
N LEU A 522 5.46 -13.55 12.74
CA LEU A 522 6.52 -14.32 13.38
C LEU A 522 7.87 -14.00 12.75
N ILE A 523 8.91 -13.84 13.57
CA ILE A 523 10.25 -13.49 13.11
C ILE A 523 11.28 -14.34 13.85
N THR A 524 12.23 -14.90 13.12
CA THR A 524 13.35 -15.66 13.69
C THR A 524 14.55 -15.65 12.74
N PRO A 525 15.80 -15.78 13.21
CA PRO A 525 16.94 -15.94 12.31
C PRO A 525 16.80 -17.15 11.40
N ARG A 526 17.25 -17.04 10.14
CA ARG A 526 17.31 -18.18 9.23
C ARG A 526 18.21 -19.29 9.79
N ILE A 527 17.79 -20.54 9.55
CA ILE A 527 18.41 -21.77 10.08
C ILE A 527 19.73 -22.07 9.36
#